data_AF-A0A953ZAL4-F1
#
_entry.id   AF-A0A953ZAL4-F1
#
_cell.length_a   1.000
_cell.length_b   1.000
_cell.length_c   1.000
_cell.angle_alpha   90.00
_cell.angle_beta   90.00
_cell.angle_gamma   90.00
#
_symmetry.space_group_name_H-M   'P 1'
#
loop_
_entity.id
_entity.type
_entity.pdbx_description
1 polymer ?
#
loop_
_entity_poly.entity_id
_entity_poly.type
_entity_poly.pdbx_seq_one_letter_code
_entity_poly.pdbx_strand_id
1 'polypeptide(L)'
;MKLQLTLALLALASPCIRAQVSLFEETDDRVVTTTLSQVRENPQAFKNVWVRFPVQFCSIGKVQNPFFTRFVPSQFANFYAWDENQKIWQRPAYDDVFGTLFLSKENEQLEELYKLDLYDRVMVTGIVRNVFQSKPWIEVTQFHKVQGRVDTPTLAHLYRGESHMERRQWNRAISELSIASAGDVPNNVMAAVHENLGVCYLRLGESETALMHLEQAERFASGNASRQFKNMVSSARQAPEEHLDREVDAVELGDFERPMWEAFEDATAMPLR
;
A
#
# COMPACT_ATOMS: atom_id res chain seq x y z
N MET A 1 42.12 -33.60 57.59
CA MET A 1 43.53 -33.47 57.16
C MET A 1 43.60 -33.94 55.71
N LYS A 2 43.92 -33.03 54.77
CA LYS A 2 44.36 -33.23 53.36
C LYS A 2 43.35 -33.85 52.38
N LEU A 3 42.89 -33.08 51.37
CA LEU A 3 43.35 -33.03 49.96
C LEU A 3 43.16 -34.39 49.26
N GLN A 4 42.66 -34.58 48.04
CA GLN A 4 42.39 -33.79 46.83
C GLN A 4 41.74 -34.80 45.86
N LEU A 5 40.82 -34.38 44.97
CA LEU A 5 40.98 -34.45 43.51
C LEU A 5 39.63 -34.32 42.77
N THR A 6 39.57 -33.20 42.07
CA THR A 6 38.74 -32.83 40.91
C THR A 6 38.55 -33.94 39.87
N LEU A 7 37.31 -34.08 39.37
CA LEU A 7 37.06 -34.33 37.96
C LEU A 7 35.88 -33.45 37.50
N ALA A 8 36.21 -32.36 36.82
CA ALA A 8 35.24 -31.49 36.15
C ALA A 8 34.88 -32.13 34.80
N LEU A 9 33.61 -32.49 34.62
CA LEU A 9 33.08 -32.90 33.33
C LEU A 9 32.84 -31.64 32.48
N LEU A 10 33.76 -31.33 31.56
CA LEU A 10 33.54 -30.36 30.49
C LEU A 10 32.62 -31.00 29.44
N ALA A 11 31.33 -30.67 29.48
CA ALA A 11 30.44 -30.92 28.36
C ALA A 11 30.72 -29.87 27.28
N LEU A 12 31.49 -30.26 26.25
CA LEU A 12 31.60 -29.51 25.01
C LEU A 12 30.28 -29.60 24.25
N ALA A 13 29.37 -28.66 24.52
CA ALA A 13 28.22 -28.41 23.66
C ALA A 13 28.74 -27.88 22.33
N SER A 14 28.77 -28.74 21.32
CA SER A 14 29.00 -28.32 19.94
C SER A 14 27.78 -27.49 19.50
N PRO A 15 27.95 -26.22 19.04
CA PRO A 15 26.89 -25.54 18.34
C PRO A 15 26.77 -26.22 16.97
N CYS A 16 25.76 -27.08 16.83
CA CYS A 16 25.31 -27.54 15.53
C CYS A 16 24.81 -26.29 14.80
N ILE A 17 25.65 -25.72 13.94
CA ILE A 17 25.29 -24.66 13.01
C ILE A 17 24.24 -25.29 12.10
N ARG A 18 22.98 -25.06 12.45
CA ARG A 18 21.83 -25.38 11.63
C ARG A 18 21.87 -24.39 10.47
N ALA A 19 22.56 -24.78 9.41
CA ALA A 19 22.44 -24.11 8.13
C ALA A 19 20.94 -24.11 7.78
N GLN A 20 20.31 -22.94 7.88
CA GLN A 20 19.02 -22.70 7.26
C GLN A 20 19.25 -22.88 5.76
N VAL A 21 18.89 -24.05 5.26
CA VAL A 21 18.66 -24.25 3.85
C VAL A 21 17.49 -23.35 3.50
N SER A 22 17.77 -22.13 3.02
CA SER A 22 16.82 -21.38 2.22
C SER A 22 16.57 -22.22 0.99
N LEU A 23 15.42 -22.90 0.97
CA LEU A 23 14.94 -23.61 -0.20
C LEU A 23 14.68 -22.56 -1.28
N PHE A 24 15.64 -22.52 -2.20
CA PHE A 24 15.62 -21.96 -3.53
C PHE A 24 14.20 -21.75 -4.06
N GLU A 25 13.88 -20.50 -4.40
CA GLU A 25 12.88 -20.20 -5.42
C GLU A 25 13.37 -20.83 -6.72
N GLU A 26 12.92 -22.05 -7.02
CA GLU A 26 12.85 -22.55 -8.39
C GLU A 26 11.98 -21.56 -9.16
N THR A 27 12.63 -20.65 -9.86
CA THR A 27 11.99 -19.75 -10.80
C THR A 27 11.63 -20.62 -12.00
N ASP A 28 10.41 -21.18 -11.98
CA ASP A 28 9.82 -21.76 -13.18
C ASP A 28 9.80 -20.64 -14.24
N ASP A 29 10.64 -20.76 -15.27
CA ASP A 29 10.78 -19.79 -16.37
C ASP A 29 9.44 -19.45 -17.07
N ARG A 30 8.37 -20.21 -16.78
CA ARG A 30 7.02 -19.99 -17.29
C ARG A 30 6.21 -18.98 -16.48
N VAL A 31 6.62 -18.65 -15.26
CA VAL A 31 5.87 -17.77 -14.35
C VAL A 31 6.35 -16.33 -14.50
N VAL A 32 5.46 -15.47 -14.98
CA VAL A 32 5.72 -14.04 -15.14
C VAL A 32 5.44 -13.32 -13.83
N THR A 33 6.48 -12.78 -13.20
CA THR A 33 6.31 -11.87 -12.05
C THR A 33 5.79 -10.52 -12.53
N THR A 34 4.65 -10.09 -12.01
CA THR A 34 3.92 -8.89 -12.44
C THR A 34 3.14 -8.28 -11.26
N THR A 35 2.27 -7.30 -11.53
CA THR A 35 1.31 -6.75 -10.55
C THR A 35 -0.11 -7.05 -11.00
N LEU A 36 -1.05 -7.07 -10.06
CA LEU A 36 -2.46 -7.27 -10.40
C LEU A 36 -2.96 -6.10 -11.26
N SER A 37 -2.49 -4.87 -11.00
CA SER A 37 -2.79 -3.70 -11.82
C SER A 37 -2.36 -3.88 -13.29
N GLN A 38 -1.15 -4.37 -13.55
CA GLN A 38 -0.67 -4.64 -14.92
C GLN A 38 -1.53 -5.71 -15.63
N VAL A 39 -1.91 -6.76 -14.91
CA VAL A 39 -2.80 -7.81 -15.46
C VAL A 39 -4.19 -7.25 -15.77
N ARG A 40 -4.70 -6.31 -14.96
CA ARG A 40 -5.98 -5.63 -15.19
C ARG A 40 -5.93 -4.64 -16.37
N GLU A 41 -4.81 -3.96 -16.56
CA GLU A 41 -4.61 -3.00 -17.66
C GLU A 41 -4.57 -3.68 -19.02
N ASN A 42 -3.92 -4.84 -19.12
CA ASN A 42 -3.81 -5.59 -20.39
C ASN A 42 -4.10 -7.10 -20.23
N PRO A 43 -5.34 -7.48 -19.89
CA PRO A 43 -5.67 -8.86 -19.53
C PRO A 43 -5.51 -9.85 -20.68
N GLN A 44 -5.67 -9.38 -21.93
CA GLN A 44 -5.50 -10.22 -23.11
C GLN A 44 -4.05 -10.68 -23.29
N ALA A 45 -3.07 -9.83 -22.96
CA ALA A 45 -1.66 -10.20 -23.04
C ALA A 45 -1.27 -11.31 -22.05
N PHE A 46 -2.01 -11.45 -20.95
CA PHE A 46 -1.76 -12.47 -19.94
C PHE A 46 -2.62 -13.73 -20.10
N LYS A 47 -3.47 -13.82 -21.13
CA LYS A 47 -4.34 -14.99 -21.32
C LYS A 47 -3.50 -16.28 -21.47
N ASN A 48 -3.80 -17.28 -20.66
CA ASN A 48 -3.07 -18.54 -20.51
C ASN A 48 -1.61 -18.40 -20.04
N VAL A 49 -1.24 -17.26 -19.48
CA VAL A 49 0.07 -17.02 -18.88
C VAL A 49 0.01 -17.29 -17.38
N TRP A 50 1.05 -17.93 -16.86
CA TRP A 50 1.25 -18.06 -15.42
C TRP A 50 1.80 -16.76 -14.87
N VAL A 51 1.15 -16.25 -13.84
CA VAL A 51 1.47 -14.96 -13.24
C VAL A 51 1.71 -15.12 -11.76
N ARG A 52 2.70 -14.41 -11.24
CA ARG A 52 2.98 -14.26 -9.82
C ARG A 52 2.91 -12.78 -9.45
N PHE A 53 2.06 -12.43 -8.50
CA PHE A 53 1.89 -11.05 -8.05
C PHE A 53 1.42 -11.00 -6.60
N PRO A 54 1.85 -9.99 -5.82
CA PRO A 54 1.35 -9.82 -4.47
C PRO A 54 0.02 -9.05 -4.46
N VAL A 55 -0.83 -9.39 -3.48
CA VAL A 55 -2.11 -8.72 -3.24
C VAL A 55 -2.37 -8.56 -1.75
N GLN A 56 -3.32 -7.67 -1.42
CA GLN A 56 -3.87 -7.54 -0.08
C GLN A 56 -5.24 -8.20 -0.04
N PHE A 57 -5.42 -9.19 0.84
CA PHE A 57 -6.68 -9.92 0.98
C PHE A 57 -7.80 -9.01 1.48
N CYS A 58 -8.97 -9.09 0.85
CA CYS A 58 -10.17 -8.38 1.27
C CYS A 58 -11.13 -9.30 2.02
N SER A 59 -11.65 -10.30 1.31
CA SER A 59 -12.68 -11.19 1.85
C SER A 59 -12.90 -12.40 0.94
N ILE A 60 -13.60 -13.41 1.46
CA ILE A 60 -14.15 -14.48 0.63
C ILE A 60 -15.27 -13.92 -0.24
N GLY A 61 -15.16 -14.20 -1.53
CA GLY A 61 -16.05 -13.68 -2.55
C GLY A 61 -17.20 -14.63 -2.89
N LYS A 62 -18.13 -14.12 -3.70
CA LYS A 62 -19.30 -14.86 -4.21
C LYS A 62 -19.48 -14.70 -5.72
N VAL A 63 -18.47 -14.18 -6.42
CA VAL A 63 -18.51 -14.03 -7.87
C VAL A 63 -18.51 -15.41 -8.51
N GLN A 64 -19.41 -15.60 -9.47
CA GLN A 64 -19.49 -16.79 -10.29
C GLN A 64 -20.01 -16.41 -11.68
N ASN A 65 -19.51 -17.09 -12.71
CA ASN A 65 -20.13 -17.03 -14.03
C ASN A 65 -19.98 -18.38 -14.74
N PRO A 66 -20.83 -19.36 -14.42
CA PRO A 66 -20.76 -20.72 -14.98
C PRO A 66 -20.94 -20.78 -16.51
N PHE A 67 -21.63 -19.80 -17.10
CA PHE A 67 -21.98 -19.83 -18.53
C PHE A 67 -20.81 -19.42 -19.42
N PHE A 68 -19.96 -18.50 -18.95
CA PHE A 68 -18.87 -17.93 -19.74
C PHE A 68 -17.48 -18.29 -19.19
N THR A 69 -17.43 -18.98 -18.06
CA THR A 69 -16.17 -19.34 -17.40
C THR A 69 -16.26 -20.72 -16.75
N ARG A 70 -15.10 -21.35 -16.54
CA ARG A 70 -15.01 -22.64 -15.83
C ARG A 70 -15.24 -22.55 -14.32
N PHE A 71 -15.35 -21.34 -13.78
CA PHE A 71 -15.36 -21.09 -12.34
C PHE A 71 -16.77 -21.25 -11.78
N VAL A 72 -17.07 -22.48 -11.37
CA VAL A 72 -18.33 -22.87 -10.72
C VAL A 72 -18.16 -23.00 -9.21
N PRO A 73 -19.16 -22.61 -8.39
CA PRO A 73 -19.02 -22.65 -6.93
C PRO A 73 -18.86 -24.05 -6.34
N SER A 74 -19.27 -25.09 -7.05
CA SER A 74 -19.08 -26.48 -6.62
C SER A 74 -17.60 -26.89 -6.62
N GLN A 75 -16.79 -26.28 -7.49
CA GLN A 75 -15.39 -26.65 -7.71
C GLN A 75 -14.40 -25.58 -7.23
N PHE A 76 -14.81 -24.32 -7.19
CA PHE A 76 -13.91 -23.21 -6.85
C PHE A 76 -14.43 -22.39 -5.67
N ALA A 77 -13.52 -21.95 -4.82
CA ALA A 77 -13.71 -20.86 -3.87
C ALA A 77 -13.23 -19.56 -4.52
N ASN A 78 -14.04 -18.51 -4.41
CA ASN A 78 -13.71 -17.18 -4.90
C ASN A 78 -13.26 -16.31 -3.73
N PHE A 79 -12.29 -15.43 -3.98
CA PHE A 79 -11.88 -14.44 -3.00
C PHE A 79 -11.54 -13.12 -3.67
N TYR A 80 -11.58 -12.07 -2.87
CA TYR A 80 -11.40 -10.69 -3.29
C TYR A 80 -10.09 -10.16 -2.72
N ALA A 81 -9.43 -9.30 -3.50
CA ALA A 81 -8.18 -8.69 -3.08
C ALA A 81 -7.99 -7.32 -3.75
N TRP A 82 -7.12 -6.50 -3.17
CA TRP A 82 -6.58 -5.29 -3.79
C TRP A 82 -5.17 -5.56 -4.33
N ASP A 83 -4.77 -4.82 -5.37
CA ASP A 83 -3.35 -4.83 -5.78
C ASP A 83 -2.48 -4.31 -4.62
N GLU A 84 -1.25 -4.82 -4.50
CA GLU A 84 -0.36 -4.36 -3.44
C GLU A 84 -0.14 -2.84 -3.48
N ASN A 85 -0.01 -2.25 -4.67
CA ASN A 85 0.31 -0.83 -4.83
C ASN A 85 -0.93 0.08 -4.79
N GLN A 86 -2.12 -0.49 -4.60
CA GLN A 86 -3.36 0.25 -4.54
C GLN A 86 -3.42 1.08 -3.25
N LYS A 87 -3.61 2.40 -3.39
CA LYS A 87 -3.72 3.34 -2.25
C LYS A 87 -5.08 3.17 -1.55
N ILE A 88 -5.31 2.05 -0.87
CA ILE A 88 -6.62 1.66 -0.30
C ILE A 88 -7.16 2.58 0.81
N TRP A 89 -6.38 3.58 1.26
CA TRP A 89 -6.88 4.66 2.11
C TRP A 89 -7.67 5.73 1.31
N GLN A 90 -7.61 5.69 -0.03
CA GLN A 90 -8.41 6.52 -0.91
C GLN A 90 -9.68 5.77 -1.29
N ARG A 91 -10.85 6.41 -1.12
CA ARG A 91 -12.15 5.76 -1.35
C ARG A 91 -12.29 5.11 -2.74
N PRO A 92 -11.93 5.77 -3.86
CA PRO A 92 -12.04 5.13 -5.18
C PRO A 92 -11.19 3.87 -5.30
N ALA A 93 -10.00 3.87 -4.69
CA ALA A 93 -9.13 2.70 -4.65
C ALA A 93 -9.66 1.63 -3.69
N TYR A 94 -10.21 2.00 -2.53
CA TYR A 94 -10.82 1.03 -1.62
C TYR A 94 -11.98 0.27 -2.27
N ASP A 95 -12.84 1.00 -2.99
CA ASP A 95 -14.03 0.44 -3.64
C ASP A 95 -13.71 -0.40 -4.89
N ASP A 96 -12.55 -0.19 -5.52
CA ASP A 96 -12.08 -0.92 -6.70
C ASP A 96 -11.43 -2.28 -6.35
N VAL A 97 -12.22 -3.13 -5.69
CA VAL A 97 -11.81 -4.48 -5.28
C VAL A 97 -11.75 -5.42 -6.49
N PHE A 98 -10.66 -6.20 -6.60
CA PHE A 98 -10.55 -7.23 -7.63
C PHE A 98 -11.21 -8.53 -7.19
N GLY A 99 -12.26 -8.94 -7.92
CA GLY A 99 -13.16 -10.01 -7.52
C GLY A 99 -13.02 -11.35 -8.25
N THR A 100 -12.09 -11.49 -9.19
CA THR A 100 -12.02 -12.64 -10.12
C THR A 100 -10.81 -13.56 -9.88
N LEU A 101 -10.50 -13.80 -8.60
CA LEU A 101 -9.53 -14.82 -8.14
C LEU A 101 -10.27 -16.07 -7.67
N PHE A 102 -9.80 -17.25 -8.11
CA PHE A 102 -10.47 -18.52 -7.84
C PHE A 102 -9.47 -19.60 -7.44
N LEU A 103 -9.65 -20.19 -6.27
CA LEU A 103 -8.89 -21.34 -5.79
C LEU A 103 -9.73 -22.61 -5.93
N SER A 104 -9.15 -23.71 -6.42
CA SER A 104 -9.87 -25.00 -6.44
C SER A 104 -10.23 -25.45 -5.02
N LYS A 105 -11.41 -26.03 -4.83
CA LYS A 105 -11.83 -26.64 -3.56
C LYS A 105 -11.09 -27.95 -3.25
N GLU A 106 -10.42 -28.52 -4.24
CA GLU A 106 -9.53 -29.68 -4.07
C GLU A 106 -8.10 -29.26 -3.71
N ASN A 107 -7.81 -27.95 -3.67
CA ASN A 107 -6.48 -27.43 -3.35
C ASN A 107 -6.17 -27.57 -1.85
N GLU A 108 -4.95 -27.97 -1.53
CA GLU A 108 -4.48 -28.16 -0.15
C GLU A 108 -4.54 -26.87 0.69
N GLN A 109 -4.42 -25.70 0.06
CA GLN A 109 -4.43 -24.40 0.73
C GLN A 109 -5.84 -23.82 0.92
N LEU A 110 -6.90 -24.59 0.65
CA LEU A 110 -8.27 -24.12 0.82
C LEU A 110 -8.56 -23.69 2.26
N GLU A 111 -8.10 -24.47 3.25
CA GLU A 111 -8.30 -24.12 4.65
C GLU A 111 -7.52 -22.86 5.05
N GLU A 112 -6.33 -22.66 4.50
CA GLU A 112 -5.51 -21.47 4.74
C GLU A 112 -6.19 -20.21 4.18
N LEU A 113 -6.87 -20.32 3.04
CA LEU A 113 -7.61 -19.23 2.43
C LEU A 113 -8.72 -18.72 3.37
N TYR A 114 -9.43 -19.63 4.04
CA TYR A 114 -10.48 -19.27 5.01
C TYR A 114 -9.94 -18.71 6.34
N LYS A 115 -8.62 -18.84 6.59
CA LYS A 115 -7.92 -18.30 7.76
C LYS A 115 -7.21 -16.96 7.46
N LEU A 116 -7.39 -16.41 6.25
CA LEU A 116 -6.87 -15.08 5.93
C LEU A 116 -7.71 -14.01 6.62
N ASP A 117 -7.03 -13.05 7.24
CA ASP A 117 -7.65 -11.86 7.82
C ASP A 117 -7.65 -10.70 6.80
N LEU A 118 -8.59 -9.78 6.97
CA LEU A 118 -8.65 -8.55 6.18
C LEU A 118 -7.29 -7.81 6.19
N TYR A 119 -6.79 -7.46 5.00
CA TYR A 119 -5.48 -6.82 4.75
C TYR A 119 -4.26 -7.73 4.86
N ASP A 120 -4.42 -9.04 5.08
CA ASP A 120 -3.29 -9.97 4.96
C ASP A 120 -2.66 -9.86 3.58
N ARG A 121 -1.33 -9.72 3.53
CA ARG A 121 -0.58 -9.74 2.28
C ARG A 121 -0.34 -11.17 1.86
N VAL A 122 -0.66 -11.47 0.62
CA VAL A 122 -0.44 -12.80 0.04
C VAL A 122 0.22 -12.68 -1.32
N MET A 123 1.27 -13.47 -1.54
CA MET A 123 1.84 -13.68 -2.86
C MET A 123 1.03 -14.75 -3.57
N VAL A 124 0.38 -14.38 -4.67
CA VAL A 124 -0.48 -15.29 -5.44
C VAL A 124 0.27 -15.77 -6.66
N THR A 125 0.22 -17.08 -6.93
CA THR A 125 0.59 -17.64 -8.24
C THR A 125 -0.65 -18.27 -8.86
N GLY A 126 -0.91 -17.94 -10.12
CA GLY A 126 -2.08 -18.44 -10.82
C GLY A 126 -1.97 -18.28 -12.34
N ILE A 127 -3.03 -18.65 -13.03
CA ILE A 127 -3.11 -18.62 -14.49
C ILE A 127 -4.33 -17.79 -14.88
N VAL A 128 -4.15 -16.84 -15.79
CA VAL A 128 -5.28 -16.11 -16.37
C VAL A 128 -6.00 -17.01 -17.38
N ARG A 129 -7.02 -17.73 -16.95
CA ARG A 129 -7.71 -18.73 -17.79
C ARG A 129 -8.63 -18.09 -18.82
N ASN A 130 -9.23 -16.97 -18.47
CA ASN A 130 -10.17 -16.29 -19.35
C ASN A 130 -10.11 -14.77 -19.22
N VAL A 131 -10.56 -14.08 -20.26
CA VAL A 131 -10.75 -12.63 -20.24
C VAL A 131 -12.18 -12.37 -20.70
N PHE A 132 -13.01 -11.88 -19.79
CA PHE A 132 -14.43 -11.63 -20.03
C PHE A 132 -14.78 -10.21 -19.59
N GLN A 133 -15.46 -9.45 -20.45
CA GLN A 133 -15.74 -8.02 -20.23
C GLN A 133 -14.49 -7.22 -19.87
N SER A 134 -13.38 -7.49 -20.56
CA SER A 134 -12.07 -6.90 -20.29
C SER A 134 -11.56 -7.10 -18.86
N LYS A 135 -12.05 -8.13 -18.15
CA LYS A 135 -11.56 -8.52 -16.83
C LYS A 135 -10.86 -9.88 -16.90
N PRO A 136 -9.67 -10.02 -16.30
CA PRO A 136 -8.98 -11.30 -16.20
C PRO A 136 -9.66 -12.18 -15.15
N TRP A 137 -9.87 -13.46 -15.48
CA TRP A 137 -10.36 -14.48 -14.55
C TRP A 137 -9.23 -15.43 -14.25
N ILE A 138 -8.78 -15.43 -13.01
CA ILE A 138 -7.51 -16.02 -12.60
C ILE A 138 -7.77 -17.25 -11.74
N GLU A 139 -7.27 -18.38 -12.20
CA GLU A 139 -7.21 -19.62 -11.43
C GLU A 139 -5.95 -19.56 -10.57
N VAL A 140 -6.13 -19.37 -9.28
CA VAL A 140 -5.06 -19.40 -8.29
C VAL A 140 -4.70 -20.86 -8.03
N THR A 141 -3.42 -21.18 -8.19
CA THR A 141 -2.91 -22.54 -7.97
C THR A 141 -2.23 -22.67 -6.62
N GLN A 142 -1.60 -21.59 -6.15
CA GLN A 142 -0.93 -21.52 -4.85
C GLN A 142 -0.85 -20.07 -4.37
N PHE A 143 -0.75 -19.88 -3.07
CA PHE A 143 -0.45 -18.58 -2.46
C PHE A 143 0.35 -18.76 -1.17
N HIS A 144 0.99 -17.72 -0.67
CA HIS A 144 1.57 -17.74 0.69
C HIS A 144 1.49 -16.36 1.31
N LYS A 145 1.34 -16.31 2.65
CA LYS A 145 1.36 -15.04 3.38
C LYS A 145 2.75 -14.39 3.29
N VAL A 146 2.77 -13.08 3.08
CA VAL A 146 3.97 -12.25 3.06
C VAL A 146 3.94 -11.34 4.30
N GLN A 147 5.13 -10.99 4.81
CA GLN A 147 5.26 -10.08 5.97
C GLN A 147 4.80 -8.65 5.65
N GLY A 148 4.56 -7.87 6.70
CA GLY A 148 3.94 -6.55 6.60
C GLY A 148 2.43 -6.65 6.41
N ARG A 149 1.69 -5.77 7.08
CA ARG A 149 0.24 -5.62 6.91
C ARG A 149 -0.11 -4.16 7.13
N VAL A 150 -1.08 -3.67 6.37
CA VAL A 150 -1.68 -2.38 6.67
C VAL A 150 -2.89 -2.63 7.56
N ASP A 151 -2.89 -2.06 8.76
CA ASP A 151 -4.02 -2.18 9.66
C ASP A 151 -4.98 -0.97 9.54
N THR A 152 -6.15 -1.09 10.15
CA THR A 152 -7.17 -0.03 10.12
C THR A 152 -6.66 1.29 10.72
N PRO A 153 -5.94 1.31 11.86
CA PRO A 153 -5.30 2.53 12.37
C PRO A 153 -4.38 3.22 11.35
N THR A 154 -3.45 2.50 10.73
CA THR A 154 -2.53 3.06 9.72
C THR A 154 -3.32 3.65 8.54
N LEU A 155 -4.32 2.94 8.02
CA LEU A 155 -5.19 3.46 6.95
C LEU A 155 -5.94 4.73 7.36
N ALA A 156 -6.42 4.81 8.60
CA ALA A 156 -7.12 5.98 9.11
C ALA A 156 -6.20 7.20 9.24
N HIS A 157 -4.93 7.01 9.62
CA HIS A 157 -3.92 8.06 9.66
C HIS A 157 -3.53 8.53 8.25
N LEU A 158 -3.37 7.61 7.30
CA LEU A 158 -3.11 7.94 5.89
C LEU A 158 -4.24 8.77 5.27
N TYR A 159 -5.49 8.33 5.46
CA TYR A 159 -6.67 9.04 4.99
C TYR A 159 -6.77 10.46 5.57
N ARG A 160 -6.58 10.61 6.89
CA ARG A 160 -6.58 11.93 7.54
C ARG A 160 -5.44 12.82 7.04
N GLY A 161 -4.25 12.25 6.88
CA GLY A 161 -3.09 12.94 6.33
C GLY A 161 -3.38 13.55 4.96
N GLU A 162 -3.86 12.74 4.02
CA GLU A 162 -4.24 13.22 2.67
C GLU A 162 -5.39 14.23 2.73
N SER A 163 -6.39 14.00 3.58
CA SER A 163 -7.50 14.95 3.76
C SER A 163 -7.06 16.30 4.33
N HIS A 164 -6.01 16.33 5.17
CA HIS A 164 -5.40 17.59 5.61
C HIS A 164 -4.58 18.25 4.50
N MET A 165 -3.88 17.48 3.66
CA MET A 165 -3.18 18.01 2.48
C MET A 165 -4.15 18.67 1.50
N GLU A 166 -5.31 18.04 1.22
CA GLU A 166 -6.35 18.62 0.36
C GLU A 166 -6.87 19.97 0.89
N ARG A 167 -6.91 20.14 2.21
CA ARG A 167 -7.27 21.39 2.89
C ARG A 167 -6.08 22.31 3.15
N ARG A 168 -4.90 22.00 2.60
CA ARG A 168 -3.63 22.74 2.80
C ARG A 168 -3.20 22.90 4.27
N GLN A 169 -3.66 22.01 5.14
CA GLN A 169 -3.32 21.98 6.55
C GLN A 169 -2.03 21.16 6.75
N TRP A 170 -0.91 21.64 6.18
CA TRP A 170 0.33 20.88 6.05
C TRP A 170 0.88 20.34 7.37
N ASN A 171 0.89 21.15 8.43
CA ASN A 171 1.36 20.71 9.76
C ASN A 171 0.52 19.57 10.36
N ARG A 172 -0.81 19.60 10.17
CA ARG A 172 -1.70 18.51 10.59
C ARG A 172 -1.49 17.26 9.75
N ALA A 173 -1.30 17.43 8.44
CA ALA A 173 -0.97 16.32 7.55
C ALA A 173 0.33 15.62 7.97
N ILE A 174 1.40 16.39 8.25
CA ILE A 174 2.68 15.85 8.74
C ILE A 174 2.49 15.03 10.02
N SER A 175 1.69 15.55 10.96
CA SER A 175 1.42 14.88 12.23
C SER A 175 0.74 13.52 12.04
N GLU A 176 -0.29 13.47 11.18
CA GLU A 176 -1.01 12.23 10.87
C GLU A 176 -0.15 11.23 10.08
N LEU A 177 0.59 11.70 9.07
CA LEU A 177 1.44 10.86 8.22
C LEU A 177 2.63 10.26 8.98
N SER A 178 3.21 11.01 9.93
CA SER A 178 4.31 10.52 10.77
C SER A 178 3.88 9.35 11.66
N ILE A 179 2.62 9.35 12.11
CA ILE A 179 2.05 8.23 12.87
C ILE A 179 1.80 7.03 11.95
N ALA A 180 1.36 7.25 10.70
CA ALA A 180 1.13 6.18 9.73
C ALA A 180 2.40 5.38 9.40
N SER A 181 3.58 5.98 9.50
CA SER A 181 4.87 5.28 9.33
C SER A 181 5.33 4.47 10.54
N ALA A 182 4.59 4.46 11.66
CA ALA A 182 4.98 3.72 12.85
C ALA A 182 4.56 2.24 12.76
N GLY A 183 5.52 1.34 12.58
CA GLY A 183 5.29 -0.12 12.65
C GLY A 183 5.85 -0.92 11.48
N ASP A 184 5.41 -2.17 11.35
CA ASP A 184 5.75 -3.07 10.23
C ASP A 184 4.83 -2.79 9.02
N VAL A 185 5.06 -1.63 8.40
CA VAL A 185 4.28 -1.14 7.27
C VAL A 185 4.94 -1.58 5.95
N PRO A 186 4.18 -2.11 4.98
CA PRO A 186 4.71 -2.49 3.67
C PRO A 186 5.46 -1.35 2.96
N ASN A 187 6.54 -1.69 2.24
CA ASN A 187 7.40 -0.72 1.54
C ASN A 187 6.62 0.20 0.59
N ASN A 188 5.64 -0.31 -0.13
CA ASN A 188 4.79 0.49 -1.02
C ASN A 188 3.99 1.58 -0.26
N VAL A 189 3.55 1.28 0.97
CA VAL A 189 2.87 2.25 1.83
C VAL A 189 3.87 3.23 2.43
N MET A 190 5.04 2.76 2.86
CA MET A 190 6.14 3.63 3.30
C MET A 190 6.57 4.61 2.20
N ALA A 191 6.63 4.15 0.95
CA ALA A 191 6.89 5.01 -0.20
C ALA A 191 5.86 6.13 -0.33
N ALA A 192 4.57 5.80 -0.20
CA ALA A 192 3.50 6.79 -0.26
C ALA A 192 3.49 7.76 0.94
N VAL A 193 3.78 7.29 2.15
CA VAL A 193 3.91 8.15 3.34
C VAL A 193 5.02 9.17 3.13
N HIS A 194 6.20 8.71 2.72
CA HIS A 194 7.35 9.57 2.49
C HIS A 194 7.16 10.52 1.29
N GLU A 195 6.46 10.09 0.24
CA GLU A 195 6.03 10.96 -0.86
C GLU A 195 5.17 12.11 -0.32
N ASN A 196 4.13 11.79 0.45
CA ASN A 196 3.21 12.78 1.00
C ASN A 196 3.88 13.71 2.02
N LEU A 197 4.76 13.19 2.90
CA LEU A 197 5.56 14.01 3.82
C LEU A 197 6.48 14.97 3.04
N GLY A 198 7.17 14.47 2.01
CA GLY A 198 8.00 15.29 1.14
C GLY A 198 7.22 16.45 0.52
N VAL A 199 6.00 16.19 0.02
CA VAL A 199 5.11 17.24 -0.51
C VAL A 199 4.74 18.26 0.56
N CYS A 200 4.37 17.83 1.77
CA CYS A 200 4.03 18.75 2.86
C CYS A 200 5.20 19.67 3.23
N TYR A 201 6.41 19.13 3.35
CA TYR A 201 7.60 19.93 3.67
C TYR A 201 7.99 20.88 2.52
N LEU A 202 7.81 20.50 1.25
CA LEU A 202 8.00 21.42 0.13
C LEU A 202 7.03 22.60 0.21
N ARG A 203 5.77 22.33 0.54
CA ARG A 203 4.72 23.35 0.64
C ARG A 203 5.00 24.35 1.76
N LEU A 204 5.61 23.89 2.85
CA LEU A 204 6.07 24.73 3.98
C LEU A 204 7.41 25.44 3.73
N GLY A 205 8.13 25.11 2.66
CA GLY A 205 9.44 25.68 2.34
C GLY A 205 10.63 25.01 3.01
N GLU A 206 10.41 23.87 3.68
CA GLU A 206 11.46 23.04 4.25
C GLU A 206 12.05 22.10 3.19
N SER A 207 12.72 22.68 2.20
CA SER A 207 13.19 21.95 1.00
C SER A 207 14.18 20.83 1.30
N GLU A 208 15.05 20.99 2.30
CA GLU A 208 16.02 19.96 2.69
C GLU A 208 15.32 18.73 3.29
N THR A 209 14.43 18.94 4.26
CA THR A 209 13.62 17.88 4.89
C THR A 209 12.74 17.18 3.85
N ALA A 210 12.16 17.95 2.94
CA ALA A 210 11.36 17.42 1.86
C ALA A 210 12.15 16.46 0.96
N LEU A 211 13.34 16.88 0.50
CA LEU A 211 14.19 16.06 -0.36
C LEU A 211 14.61 14.76 0.33
N MET A 212 14.92 14.81 1.63
CA MET A 212 15.21 13.59 2.40
C MET A 212 14.06 12.59 2.36
N HIS A 213 12.82 13.04 2.56
CA HIS A 213 11.64 12.16 2.49
C HIS A 213 11.37 11.67 1.06
N LEU A 214 11.50 12.52 0.05
CA LEU A 214 11.33 12.10 -1.34
C LEU A 214 12.37 11.04 -1.74
N GLU A 215 13.61 11.14 -1.26
CA GLU A 215 14.64 10.12 -1.49
C GLU A 215 14.32 8.82 -0.74
N GLN A 216 13.78 8.90 0.47
CA GLN A 216 13.29 7.71 1.18
C GLN A 216 12.15 7.04 0.40
N ALA A 217 11.20 7.81 -0.13
CA ALA A 217 10.12 7.30 -0.96
C ALA A 217 10.64 6.58 -2.21
N GLU A 218 11.64 7.15 -2.89
CA GLU A 218 12.28 6.51 -4.05
C GLU A 218 12.95 5.18 -3.69
N ARG A 219 13.64 5.11 -2.54
CA ARG A 219 14.25 3.87 -2.03
C ARG A 219 13.22 2.79 -1.78
N PHE A 220 12.09 3.13 -1.17
CA PHE A 220 11.02 2.16 -0.90
C PHE A 220 10.29 1.72 -2.17
N ALA A 221 10.13 2.61 -3.16
CA ALA A 221 9.46 2.30 -4.42
C ALA A 221 10.21 1.30 -5.31
N SER A 222 11.46 0.93 -4.99
CA SER A 222 12.27 -0.10 -5.69
C SER A 222 12.29 0.06 -7.22
N GLY A 223 12.25 1.30 -7.72
CA GLY A 223 12.25 1.60 -9.16
C GLY A 223 10.87 1.72 -9.83
N ASN A 224 9.77 1.40 -9.13
CA ASN A 224 8.39 1.56 -9.60
C ASN A 224 7.84 2.99 -9.43
N ALA A 225 8.71 3.96 -9.14
CA ALA A 225 8.36 5.37 -9.05
C ALA A 225 7.73 5.87 -10.35
N SER A 226 6.55 6.48 -10.23
CA SER A 226 5.81 7.04 -11.36
C SER A 226 6.63 8.15 -12.05
N ARG A 227 6.38 8.37 -13.34
CA ARG A 227 7.02 9.48 -14.07
C ARG A 227 6.70 10.83 -13.43
N GLN A 228 5.47 11.00 -12.94
CA GLN A 228 5.04 12.20 -12.23
C GLN A 228 5.86 12.42 -10.95
N PHE A 229 6.06 11.37 -10.15
CA PHE A 229 6.90 11.44 -8.96
C PHE A 229 8.34 11.81 -9.31
N LYS A 230 8.95 11.19 -10.33
CA LYS A 230 10.32 11.53 -10.77
C LYS A 230 10.44 12.99 -11.20
N ASN A 231 9.45 13.50 -11.93
CA ASN A 231 9.41 14.92 -12.33
C ASN A 231 9.31 15.83 -11.10
N MET A 232 8.50 15.46 -10.11
CA MET A 232 8.35 16.21 -8.85
C MET A 232 9.67 16.26 -8.07
N VAL A 233 10.36 15.12 -7.90
CA VAL A 233 11.68 15.08 -7.24
C VAL A 233 12.70 15.93 -8.00
N SER A 234 12.73 15.86 -9.33
CA SER A 234 13.62 16.68 -10.15
C SER A 234 13.34 18.18 -9.98
N SER A 235 12.06 18.58 -9.98
CA SER A 235 11.67 19.98 -9.80
C SER A 235 11.99 20.47 -8.38
N ALA A 236 11.72 19.67 -7.35
CA ALA A 236 12.07 19.96 -5.96
C ALA A 236 13.57 20.18 -5.74
N ARG A 237 14.43 19.51 -6.52
CA ARG A 237 15.90 19.71 -6.48
C ARG A 237 16.37 20.99 -7.17
N GLN A 238 15.65 21.46 -8.19
CA GLN A 238 16.08 22.56 -9.04
C GLN A 238 15.48 23.90 -8.61
N ALA A 239 14.21 23.91 -8.24
CA ALA A 239 13.44 25.11 -7.91
C ALA A 239 12.41 24.79 -6.80
N PRO A 240 12.85 24.47 -5.57
CA PRO A 240 11.94 24.14 -4.47
C PRO A 240 10.94 25.27 -4.15
N GLU A 241 11.31 26.52 -4.39
CA GLU A 241 10.48 27.71 -4.19
C GLU A 241 9.21 27.74 -5.05
N GLU A 242 9.18 27.02 -6.18
CA GLU A 242 8.00 26.88 -7.03
C GLU A 242 6.90 26.05 -6.34
N HIS A 243 7.27 25.24 -5.35
CA HIS A 243 6.35 24.38 -4.61
C HIS A 243 5.80 25.04 -3.35
N LEU A 244 6.27 26.23 -2.98
CA LEU A 244 5.79 26.94 -1.80
C LEU A 244 4.30 27.24 -1.90
N ASP A 245 3.56 26.86 -0.86
CA ASP A 245 2.19 27.30 -0.71
C ASP A 245 2.17 28.65 0.02
N ARG A 246 1.99 29.72 -0.75
CA ARG A 246 1.99 31.10 -0.23
C ARG A 246 0.66 31.48 0.44
N GLU A 247 -0.36 30.64 0.32
CA GLU A 247 -1.69 30.89 0.89
C GLU A 247 -1.85 30.31 2.31
N VAL A 248 -0.84 29.60 2.82
CA VAL A 248 -0.87 28.91 4.14
C VAL A 248 -1.02 29.87 5.32
N ASP A 249 -0.68 31.14 5.12
CA ASP A 249 -0.75 32.18 6.16
C ASP A 249 -1.95 33.13 6.00
N ALA A 250 -2.87 32.87 5.08
CA ALA A 250 -4.18 33.51 5.13
C ALA A 250 -4.99 32.85 6.26
N VAL A 251 -4.64 33.17 7.51
CA VAL A 251 -5.62 33.10 8.60
C VAL A 251 -6.79 33.94 8.11
N GLU A 252 -7.88 33.31 7.68
CA GLU A 252 -9.16 33.99 7.64
C GLU A 252 -9.37 34.49 9.07
N LEU A 253 -9.08 35.77 9.30
CA LEU A 253 -9.37 36.42 10.57
C LEU A 253 -10.82 36.08 10.88
N GLY A 254 -11.04 35.37 12.00
CA GLY A 254 -12.39 35.12 12.47
C GLY A 254 -13.12 36.46 12.58
N ASP A 255 -14.44 36.49 12.45
CA ASP A 255 -15.19 37.76 12.48
C ASP A 255 -14.88 38.64 13.72
N PHE A 256 -14.38 38.04 14.80
CA PHE A 256 -13.93 38.70 16.03
C PHE A 256 -12.49 39.25 16.01
N GLU A 257 -11.67 38.82 15.04
CA GLU A 257 -10.30 39.29 14.80
C GLU A 257 -10.21 40.28 13.63
N ARG A 258 -11.29 40.41 12.84
CA ARG A 258 -11.39 41.46 11.84
C ARG A 258 -11.34 42.82 12.53
N PRO A 259 -10.61 43.80 11.97
CA PRO A 259 -10.61 45.13 12.52
C PRO A 259 -12.03 45.69 12.60
N MET A 260 -12.36 46.33 13.73
CA MET A 260 -13.74 46.72 14.06
C MET A 260 -14.47 47.50 12.96
N TRP A 261 -13.73 48.21 12.08
CA TRP A 261 -14.30 49.00 10.98
C TRP A 261 -14.85 48.16 9.82
N GLU A 262 -14.32 46.95 9.56
CA GLU A 262 -14.83 46.06 8.50
C GLU A 262 -16.23 45.51 8.83
N ALA A 263 -16.58 45.39 10.11
CA ALA A 263 -17.91 44.96 10.56
C ALA A 263 -19.02 46.00 10.29
N PHE A 264 -18.67 47.24 9.91
CA PHE A 264 -19.63 48.31 9.66
C PHE A 264 -19.83 48.62 8.17
N GLU A 265 -19.00 48.10 7.27
CA GLU A 265 -19.10 48.38 5.82
C GLU A 265 -20.21 47.57 5.14
N ASP A 266 -20.50 46.35 5.62
CA ASP A 266 -21.56 45.47 5.09
C ASP A 266 -22.99 45.98 5.35
N ALA A 267 -23.17 46.97 6.22
CA ALA A 267 -24.49 47.54 6.53
C ALA A 267 -25.04 48.46 5.43
N THR A 268 -24.25 48.82 4.41
CA THR A 268 -24.69 49.70 3.30
C THR A 268 -25.36 48.96 2.13
N ALA A 269 -25.41 47.62 2.17
CA ALA A 269 -26.08 46.79 1.16
C ALA A 269 -27.47 46.30 1.62
N MET A 270 -28.30 47.17 2.22
CA MET A 270 -29.75 46.92 2.29
C MET A 270 -30.46 47.73 1.20
N PRO A 271 -31.07 47.09 0.18
CA PRO A 271 -31.92 47.81 -0.76
C PRO A 271 -33.17 48.26 -0.01
N LEU A 272 -33.38 49.57 0.05
CA LEU A 272 -34.65 50.15 0.50
C LEU A 272 -35.78 49.56 -0.36
N ARG A 273 -36.66 48.79 0.28
CA ARG A 273 -37.98 48.42 -0.25
C ARG A 273 -39.04 48.81 0.77
#